data_AF-A0A2V9HJ84-F1
#
_entry.id   AF-A0A2V9HJ84-F1
#
_cell.length_a   1.000
_cell.length_b   1.000
_cell.length_c   1.000
_cell.angle_alpha   90.00
_cell.angle_beta   90.00
_cell.angle_gamma   90.00
#
_symmetry.space_group_name_H-M   'P 1'
#
loop_
_entity.id
_entity.type
_entity.pdbx_description
1 polymer ?
#
loop_
_entity_poly.entity_id
_entity_poly.type
_entity_poly.pdbx_seq_one_letter_code
_entity_poly.pdbx_strand_id
1 'polypeptide(L)'
;MTSKFVASFLPLQKPSKLGPVLFQLPPNLKCDLPLLTDFLAGLPHHVRFAFEFRHDSWFRDDVFASLHGTKMALCLAESEN
;
A
#
# COMPACT_ATOMS: atom_id res chain seq x y z
N MET A 1 -0.13 4.88 -14.70
CA MET A 1 -1.38 4.25 -14.22
C MET A 1 -1.84 4.76 -12.85
N THR A 2 -0.93 5.22 -11.98
CA THR A 2 -1.19 5.72 -10.61
C THR A 2 -2.10 6.96 -10.52
N SER A 3 -1.98 7.91 -11.46
CA SER A 3 -2.71 9.19 -11.42
C SER A 3 -4.24 9.07 -11.51
N LYS A 4 -4.77 8.15 -12.33
CA LYS A 4 -6.23 7.99 -12.51
C LYS A 4 -6.91 7.36 -11.30
N PHE A 5 -6.26 6.39 -10.65
CA PHE A 5 -6.77 5.77 -9.43
C PHE A 5 -6.85 6.81 -8.31
N VAL A 6 -5.79 7.61 -8.12
CA VAL A 6 -5.75 8.70 -7.13
C VAL A 6 -6.85 9.73 -7.35
N ALA A 7 -7.12 10.08 -8.60
CA ALA A 7 -8.13 11.07 -8.93
C ALA A 7 -9.55 10.66 -8.49
N SER A 8 -9.84 9.36 -8.41
CA SER A 8 -11.16 8.85 -8.03
C SER A 8 -11.54 9.12 -6.57
N PHE A 9 -10.56 9.32 -5.68
CA PHE A 9 -10.82 9.59 -4.25
C PHE A 9 -10.47 11.03 -3.82
N LEU A 10 -10.09 11.91 -4.76
CA LEU A 10 -9.98 13.36 -4.53
C LEU A 10 -11.21 13.98 -3.83
N PRO A 11 -12.47 13.62 -4.19
CA PRO A 11 -13.65 14.18 -3.51
C PRO A 11 -13.76 13.81 -2.02
N LEU A 12 -13.09 12.72 -1.62
CA LEU A 12 -13.09 12.21 -0.24
C LEU A 12 -11.95 12.79 0.60
N GLN A 13 -10.99 13.50 0.01
CA GLN A 13 -9.85 14.11 0.72
C GLN A 13 -10.22 15.24 1.69
N LYS A 14 -11.51 15.50 1.94
CA LYS A 14 -11.89 16.40 3.04
C LYS A 14 -11.25 15.91 4.35
N PRO A 15 -10.42 16.73 5.01
CA PRO A 15 -9.71 16.33 6.21
C PRO A 15 -10.75 16.00 7.28
N SER A 16 -10.88 14.71 7.61
CA SER A 16 -11.76 14.04 8.60
C SER A 16 -12.59 12.87 8.05
N LYS A 17 -12.79 12.72 6.73
CA LYS A 17 -13.65 11.64 6.19
C LYS A 17 -12.90 10.45 5.60
N LEU A 18 -11.65 10.62 5.16
CA LEU A 18 -10.87 9.54 4.54
C LEU A 18 -9.86 8.94 5.53
N GLY A 19 -10.09 7.67 5.88
CA GLY A 19 -9.10 6.80 6.52
C GLY A 19 -7.93 6.49 5.58
N PRO A 20 -7.02 5.57 5.93
CA PRO A 20 -6.02 5.10 4.98
C PRO A 20 -6.69 4.39 3.79
N VAL A 21 -6.15 4.59 2.59
CA VAL A 21 -6.52 3.79 1.42
C VAL A 21 -5.78 2.44 1.53
N LEU A 22 -6.53 1.35 1.58
CA LEU A 22 -5.98 0.00 1.68
C LEU A 22 -5.72 -0.60 0.29
N PHE A 23 -4.49 -1.03 0.04
CA PHE A 23 -4.11 -1.90 -1.06
C PHE A 23 -3.98 -3.34 -0.54
N GLN A 24 -5.01 -4.16 -0.76
CA GLN A 24 -4.94 -5.59 -0.50
C GLN A 24 -4.49 -6.34 -1.76
N LEU A 25 -3.35 -7.01 -1.70
CA LEU A 25 -2.77 -7.75 -2.83
C LEU A 25 -3.40 -9.15 -2.94
N PRO A 26 -3.52 -9.70 -4.16
CA PRO A 26 -4.02 -11.06 -4.33
C PRO A 26 -3.02 -12.09 -3.78
N PRO A 27 -3.49 -13.23 -3.26
CA PRO A 27 -2.64 -14.20 -2.55
C PRO A 27 -1.63 -14.92 -3.45
N ASN A 28 -1.79 -14.88 -4.78
CA ASN A 28 -0.86 -15.48 -5.74
C ASN A 28 0.25 -14.51 -6.20
N LEU A 29 0.20 -13.24 -5.81
CA LEU A 29 1.21 -12.26 -6.15
C LEU A 29 2.39 -12.40 -5.18
N LYS A 30 3.48 -12.98 -5.66
CA LYS A 30 4.74 -13.07 -4.91
C LYS A 30 5.43 -11.71 -4.84
N CYS A 31 6.24 -11.53 -3.80
CA CYS A 31 7.07 -10.34 -3.64
C CYS A 31 7.89 -10.03 -4.88
N ASP A 32 7.71 -8.80 -5.35
CA ASP A 32 8.50 -8.12 -6.36
C ASP A 32 8.86 -6.74 -5.78
N LEU A 33 10.08 -6.64 -5.28
CA LEU A 33 10.53 -5.44 -4.57
C LEU A 33 10.65 -4.23 -5.52
N PRO A 34 11.27 -4.35 -6.72
CA PRO A 34 11.26 -3.27 -7.71
C PRO A 34 9.86 -2.76 -8.04
N LEU A 35 8.91 -3.66 -8.27
CA LEU A 35 7.52 -3.30 -8.53
C LEU A 35 6.92 -2.51 -7.36
N LEU A 36 7.17 -2.95 -6.12
CA LEU A 36 6.70 -2.24 -4.94
C LEU A 36 7.33 -0.85 -4.83
N THR A 37 8.65 -0.73 -4.94
CA THR A 37 9.35 0.56 -4.78
C THR A 37 8.93 1.57 -5.85
N ASP A 38 8.78 1.13 -7.10
CA ASP A 38 8.30 1.97 -8.20
C ASP A 38 6.86 2.43 -7.96
N PHE A 39 6.02 1.53 -7.44
CA PHE A 39 4.64 1.87 -7.09
C PHE A 39 4.58 2.90 -5.95
N LEU A 40 5.33 2.67 -4.87
CA LEU A 40 5.38 3.56 -3.71
C LEU A 40 5.87 4.96 -4.08
N ALA A 41 6.87 5.06 -4.97
CA ALA A 41 7.38 6.34 -5.48
C ALA A 41 6.33 7.13 -6.28
N GLY A 42 5.34 6.46 -6.85
CA GLY A 42 4.24 7.08 -7.59
C GLY A 42 3.04 7.53 -6.75
N LEU A 43 3.03 7.26 -5.43
CA LEU A 43 1.91 7.59 -4.55
C LEU A 43 2.01 9.02 -4.00
N PRO A 44 0.88 9.75 -3.89
CA PRO A 44 0.87 11.10 -3.33
C PRO A 44 1.12 11.10 -1.82
N HIS A 45 2.13 11.84 -1.36
CA HIS A 45 2.51 11.88 0.06
C HIS A 45 1.46 12.47 1.03
N HIS A 46 0.44 13.17 0.53
CA HIS A 46 -0.62 13.76 1.36
C HIS A 46 -1.78 12.79 1.65
N VAL A 47 -1.76 11.59 1.06
CA VAL A 47 -2.74 10.54 1.33
C VAL A 47 -2.08 9.46 2.18
N ARG A 48 -2.81 8.95 3.19
CA ARG A 48 -2.37 7.81 3.98
C ARG A 48 -2.72 6.54 3.23
N PHE A 49 -1.75 5.64 3.08
CA PHE A 49 -1.98 4.32 2.47
C PHE A 49 -1.59 3.21 3.45
N ALA A 50 -2.27 2.07 3.31
CA ALA A 50 -1.96 0.83 4.00
C ALA A 50 -1.85 -0.30 2.96
N PHE A 51 -0.98 -1.27 3.20
CA PHE A 51 -0.79 -2.45 2.35
C PHE A 51 -1.10 -3.72 3.12
N GLU A 52 -1.88 -4.62 2.54
CA GLU A 52 -2.13 -5.96 3.06
C GLU A 52 -1.56 -6.98 2.07
N PHE A 53 -0.49 -7.64 2.50
CA PHE A 53 0.15 -8.71 1.73
C PHE A 53 -0.46 -10.06 2.12
N ARG A 54 -0.85 -10.84 1.11
CA ARG A 54 -1.50 -12.16 1.29
C ARG A 54 -0.64 -13.34 0.85
N HIS A 55 0.65 -13.11 0.65
CA HIS A 55 1.63 -14.15 0.29
C HIS A 55 2.90 -13.96 1.13
N ASP A 56 3.41 -15.04 1.72
CA ASP A 56 4.46 -14.98 2.74
C ASP A 56 5.77 -14.35 2.26
N SER A 57 6.07 -14.44 0.96
CA SER A 57 7.29 -13.87 0.39
C SER A 57 7.40 -12.34 0.52
N TRP A 58 6.33 -11.63 0.90
CA TRP A 58 6.35 -10.19 1.17
C TRP A 58 6.83 -9.82 2.58
N PHE A 59 6.83 -10.76 3.55
CA PHE A 59 7.24 -10.47 4.91
C PHE A 59 8.76 -10.54 5.04
N ARG A 60 9.43 -9.49 4.56
CA ARG A 60 10.88 -9.35 4.50
C ARG A 60 11.30 -7.95 4.96
N ASP A 61 12.51 -7.85 5.51
CA ASP A 61 13.04 -6.59 6.04
C ASP A 61 13.14 -5.47 4.99
N ASP A 62 13.46 -5.79 3.74
CA ASP A 62 13.55 -4.83 2.64
C ASP A 62 12.19 -4.27 2.20
N VAL A 63 11.15 -5.08 2.25
CA VAL A 63 9.76 -4.65 2.07
C VAL A 63 9.36 -3.72 3.21
N PHE A 64 9.62 -4.09 4.46
CA PHE A 64 9.32 -3.25 5.63
C PHE A 64 10.07 -1.92 5.59
N ALA A 65 11.35 -1.93 5.21
CA ALA A 65 12.16 -0.74 5.04
C ALA A 65 11.60 0.19 3.96
N SER A 66 11.12 -0.37 2.84
CA SER A 66 10.52 0.38 1.74
C SER A 66 9.21 1.08 2.15
N LEU A 67 8.34 0.37 2.89
CA LEU A 67 7.11 0.96 3.44
C LEU A 67 7.43 2.04 4.48
N HIS A 68 8.36 1.79 5.39
CA HIS A 68 8.77 2.76 6.40
C HIS A 68 9.38 4.03 5.77
N GLY A 69 10.27 3.87 4.80
CA GLY A 69 10.91 4.98 4.08
C GLY A 69 9.92 5.88 3.34
N THR A 70 8.74 5.36 3.00
CA THR A 70 7.67 6.09 2.31
C THR A 70 6.48 6.46 3.21
N LYS A 71 6.56 6.20 4.52
CA LYS A 71 5.51 6.41 5.52
C LYS A 71 4.19 5.69 5.20
N MET A 72 4.29 4.51 4.60
CA MET A 72 3.14 3.65 4.30
C MET A 72 2.95 2.61 5.41
N ALA A 73 1.70 2.33 5.75
CA ALA A 73 1.38 1.38 6.81
C ALA A 73 1.34 -0.06 6.27
N LEU A 74 1.75 -1.02 7.10
CA LEU A 74 1.45 -2.44 6.91
C LEU A 74 0.16 -2.78 7.65
N CYS A 75 -0.80 -3.39 6.96
CA CYS A 75 -1.98 -4.00 7.55
C CYS A 75 -1.63 -5.41 7.98
N LEU A 76 -1.60 -5.66 9.29
CA LEU A 76 -1.50 -6.99 9.85
C LEU A 76 -2.93 -7.54 10.00
N ALA A 77 -3.39 -8.27 8.99
CA ALA A 77 -4.65 -8.98 9.02
C ALA A 77 -4.37 -10.46 9.30
N GLU A 78 -5.02 -11.02 10.32
CA GLU A 78 -5.05 -12.46 10.54
C GLU A 78 -6.11 -13.05 9.60
N SER A 79 -5.69 -13.89 8.66
CA SER A 79 -6.63 -14.67 7.84
C SER A 79 -6.71 -16.07 8.43
N GLU A 80 -7.88 -16.49 8.91
CA GLU A 80 -8.13 -17.91 9.21
C GLU A 80 -7.92 -18.71 7.92
N ASN A 81 -7.03 -19.70 7.97
CA ASN A 81 -6.82 -20.67 6.91
C ASN A 81 -7.26 -22.05 7.39
#